data_AF-A0A8K0U6C3-F1
#
_entry.id   AF-A0A8K0U6C3-F1
#
_cell.length_a   1.000
_cell.length_b   1.000
_cell.length_c   1.000
_cell.angle_alpha   90.00
_cell.angle_beta   90.00
_cell.angle_gamma   90.00
#
_symmetry.space_group_name_H-M   'P 1'
#
loop_
_entity.id
_entity.type
_entity.pdbx_description
1 polymer ?
#
loop_
_entity_poly.entity_id
_entity_poly.type
_entity_poly.pdbx_seq_one_letter_code
_entity_poly.pdbx_strand_id
1 'polypeptide(L)'
;MSDSSNAPISLYLDPQIRDWVLFPITLVMILVGVLRHYVVVLLQSPAKKQSRASIREQRALARSQILRATSANSPIPPLYYKAISQSLSEAFKAGAYLKDGRPKGDSASSAPNPFSDPAAMDGMMAGMKTQMVMMVPQMVIMGWINFFFQGFVLIRLPFPLTLGFKSMLQRGIETPDMDVRWVSSLSWYFLNFFGLNGLYRLILGGDNSADSSRDTSMSPFAAVGATQPSQPQDFVKLFKAERDNLEFAEGLYTWQGEEMDVKILRKYGRLPPNSE
;
A
#
# COMPACT_ATOMS: atom_id res chain seq x y z
N MET A 1 -47.43 -29.00 21.17
CA MET A 1 -46.47 -30.03 21.59
C MET A 1 -45.80 -30.55 20.32
N SER A 2 -44.47 -30.59 20.29
CA SER A 2 -43.54 -30.93 19.18
C SER A 2 -43.00 -29.77 18.31
N ASP A 3 -42.22 -28.88 18.95
CA ASP A 3 -41.09 -28.20 18.29
C ASP A 3 -40.02 -29.25 17.99
N SER A 4 -40.01 -29.77 16.75
CA SER A 4 -39.03 -30.75 16.30
C SER A 4 -38.64 -30.55 14.84
N SER A 5 -38.12 -29.36 14.49
CA SER A 5 -37.68 -29.11 13.10
C SER A 5 -36.47 -28.19 12.92
N ASN A 6 -35.67 -27.92 13.97
CA ASN A 6 -34.44 -27.14 13.81
C ASN A 6 -33.25 -27.72 14.56
N ALA A 7 -33.06 -29.04 14.46
CA ALA A 7 -31.77 -29.62 14.76
C ALA A 7 -30.78 -29.16 13.67
N PRO A 8 -29.71 -28.40 14.00
CA PRO A 8 -28.70 -28.09 13.01
C PRO A 8 -28.12 -29.42 12.52
N ILE A 9 -28.19 -29.67 11.22
CA ILE A 9 -27.60 -30.87 10.60
C ILE A 9 -26.12 -30.89 11.00
N SER A 10 -25.82 -31.73 11.99
CA SER A 10 -24.50 -31.91 12.57
C SER A 10 -23.79 -32.94 11.71
N LEU A 11 -23.12 -32.49 10.65
CA LEU A 11 -22.23 -33.35 9.90
C LEU A 11 -21.13 -33.84 10.85
N TYR A 12 -21.03 -35.14 11.05
CA TYR A 12 -19.92 -35.74 11.80
C TYR A 12 -18.71 -35.79 10.88
N LEU A 13 -17.67 -35.03 11.20
CA LEU A 13 -16.40 -35.02 10.48
C LEU A 13 -15.45 -36.05 11.09
N ASP A 14 -14.67 -36.72 10.25
CA ASP A 14 -13.60 -37.62 10.69
C ASP A 14 -12.51 -36.82 11.43
N PRO A 15 -12.19 -37.16 12.70
CA PRO A 15 -11.09 -36.54 13.44
C PRO A 15 -9.74 -36.58 12.71
N GLN A 16 -9.50 -37.55 11.84
CA GLN A 16 -8.25 -37.64 11.08
C GLN A 16 -8.05 -36.46 10.12
N ILE A 17 -9.12 -35.87 9.58
CA ILE A 17 -9.03 -34.70 8.69
C ILE A 17 -8.41 -33.51 9.43
N ARG A 18 -8.66 -33.36 10.74
CA ARG A 18 -8.05 -32.30 11.55
C ARG A 18 -6.54 -32.45 11.62
N ASP A 19 -6.07 -33.66 11.90
CA ASP A 19 -4.65 -33.89 12.19
C ASP A 19 -3.82 -34.00 10.89
N TRP A 20 -4.43 -34.47 9.79
CA TRP A 20 -3.75 -34.65 8.50
C TRP A 20 -3.95 -33.53 7.48
N VAL A 21 -4.96 -32.67 7.66
CA VAL A 21 -5.26 -31.61 6.69
C VAL A 21 -5.22 -30.24 7.36
N LEU A 22 -5.95 -30.04 8.46
CA LEU A 22 -6.06 -28.72 9.10
C LEU A 22 -4.71 -28.25 9.62
N PHE A 23 -4.07 -29.05 10.49
CA PHE A 23 -2.80 -28.68 11.09
C PHE A 23 -1.66 -28.55 10.05
N PRO A 24 -1.47 -29.49 9.11
CA PRO A 24 -0.43 -29.38 8.10
C PRO A 24 -0.59 -28.16 7.19
N ILE A 25 -1.81 -27.83 6.75
CA ILE A 25 -2.03 -26.61 5.94
C ILE A 25 -1.60 -25.37 6.72
N THR A 26 -2.01 -25.23 7.98
CA THR A 26 -1.62 -24.06 8.79
C THR A 26 -0.11 -23.96 9.01
N LEU A 27 0.55 -25.09 9.28
CA LEU A 27 2.00 -25.15 9.49
C LEU A 27 2.77 -24.77 8.22
N VAL A 28 2.38 -25.36 7.08
CA VAL A 28 2.98 -25.04 5.78
C VAL A 28 2.79 -23.56 5.45
N MET A 29 1.62 -22.97 5.78
CA MET A 29 1.40 -21.55 5.56
C MET A 29 2.39 -20.68 6.32
N ILE A 30 2.57 -20.96 7.60
CA ILE A 30 3.52 -20.22 8.44
C ILE A 30 4.96 -20.38 7.90
N LEU A 31 5.38 -21.60 7.60
CA LEU A 31 6.71 -21.90 7.08
C LEU A 31 6.97 -21.21 5.74
N VAL A 32 6.02 -21.27 4.81
CA VAL A 32 6.14 -20.61 3.50
C VAL A 32 6.13 -19.09 3.64
N GLY A 33 5.32 -18.54 4.54
CA GLY A 33 5.34 -17.10 4.85
C GLY A 33 6.71 -16.63 5.37
N VAL A 34 7.30 -17.38 6.30
CA VAL A 34 8.64 -17.11 6.84
C VAL A 34 9.72 -17.27 5.76
N LEU A 35 9.68 -18.35 4.99
CA LEU A 35 10.62 -18.60 3.90
C LEU A 35 10.55 -17.47 2.85
N ARG A 36 9.35 -17.11 2.43
CA ARG A 36 9.10 -16.00 1.51
C ARG A 36 9.71 -14.71 2.04
N HIS A 37 9.54 -14.41 3.33
CA HIS A 37 10.10 -13.20 3.92
C HIS A 37 11.62 -13.14 3.70
N TYR A 38 12.32 -14.19 4.07
CA TYR A 38 13.78 -14.25 3.91
C TYR A 38 14.21 -14.26 2.44
N VAL A 39 13.48 -14.95 1.55
CA VAL A 39 13.75 -14.91 0.11
C VAL A 39 13.63 -13.49 -0.43
N VAL A 40 12.60 -12.74 -0.04
CA VAL A 40 12.43 -11.35 -0.45
C VAL A 40 13.57 -10.49 0.10
N VAL A 41 13.94 -10.63 1.37
CA VAL A 41 15.05 -9.88 1.98
C VAL A 41 16.37 -10.17 1.24
N LEU A 42 16.60 -11.42 0.83
CA LEU A 42 17.79 -11.81 0.06
C LEU A 42 17.77 -11.29 -1.39
N LEU A 43 16.58 -11.16 -1.99
CA LEU A 43 16.42 -10.67 -3.35
C LEU A 43 16.35 -9.14 -3.43
N GLN A 44 16.17 -8.45 -2.31
CA GLN A 44 16.23 -6.99 -2.25
C GLN A 44 17.66 -6.54 -2.53
N SER A 45 17.89 -6.04 -3.74
CA SER A 45 19.13 -5.35 -4.08
C SER A 45 19.33 -4.13 -3.18
N PRO A 46 20.55 -3.83 -2.72
CA PRO A 46 20.82 -2.61 -1.98
C PRO A 46 20.38 -1.40 -2.81
N ALA A 47 19.77 -0.41 -2.15
CA ALA A 47 19.24 0.78 -2.82
C ALA A 47 20.30 1.40 -3.75
N LYS A 48 20.03 1.42 -5.05
CA LYS A 48 20.95 1.98 -6.05
C LYS A 48 21.22 3.43 -5.69
N LYS A 49 22.50 3.79 -5.53
CA LYS A 49 22.92 5.16 -5.24
C LYS A 49 22.46 6.06 -6.39
N GLN A 50 21.44 6.87 -6.16
CA GLN A 50 20.98 7.85 -7.13
C GLN A 50 22.04 8.94 -7.34
N SER A 51 22.07 9.54 -8.52
CA SER A 51 22.99 10.65 -8.81
C SER A 51 22.63 11.87 -7.95
N ARG A 52 23.64 12.66 -7.57
CA ARG A 52 23.42 13.89 -6.77
C ARG A 52 22.44 14.85 -7.46
N ALA A 53 22.49 14.93 -8.79
CA ALA A 53 21.59 15.76 -9.58
C ALA A 53 20.13 15.29 -9.49
N SER A 54 19.87 13.99 -9.60
CA SER A 54 18.52 13.43 -9.48
C SER A 54 17.94 13.56 -8.07
N ILE A 55 18.77 13.37 -7.04
CA ILE A 55 18.34 13.62 -5.64
C ILE A 55 18.00 15.10 -5.45
N ARG A 56 18.80 16.00 -6.02
CA ARG A 56 18.56 17.44 -5.92
C ARG A 56 17.23 17.84 -6.57
N GLU A 57 16.89 17.29 -7.74
CA GLU A 57 15.60 17.49 -8.38
C GLU A 57 14.43 17.05 -7.49
N GLN A 58 14.49 15.82 -6.98
CA GLN A 58 13.45 15.26 -6.13
C GLN A 58 13.29 16.04 -4.82
N ARG A 59 14.41 16.43 -4.19
CA ARG A 59 14.39 17.18 -2.91
C ARG A 59 13.90 18.60 -3.09
N ALA A 60 14.19 19.26 -4.22
CA ALA A 60 13.66 20.58 -4.53
C ALA A 60 12.14 20.55 -4.69
N LEU A 61 11.61 19.51 -5.37
CA LEU A 61 10.17 19.27 -5.49
C LEU A 61 9.51 18.91 -4.15
N ALA A 62 10.15 18.06 -3.34
CA ALA A 62 9.62 17.73 -2.02
C ALA A 62 9.56 18.96 -1.11
N ARG A 63 10.57 19.85 -1.20
CA ARG A 63 10.60 21.11 -0.44
C ARG A 63 9.44 22.04 -0.80
N SER A 64 9.12 22.20 -2.08
CA SER A 64 7.97 23.01 -2.50
C SER A 64 6.65 22.40 -2.04
N GLN A 65 6.51 21.07 -2.14
CA GLN A 65 5.31 20.37 -1.72
C GLN A 65 5.06 20.52 -0.22
N ILE A 66 6.11 20.44 0.60
CA ILE A 66 6.02 20.70 2.05
C ILE A 66 5.60 22.15 2.29
N LEU A 67 6.24 23.11 1.63
CA LEU A 67 5.90 24.53 1.77
C LEU A 67 4.43 24.78 1.46
N ARG A 68 3.94 24.21 0.35
CA ARG A 68 2.52 24.25 -0.05
C ARG A 68 1.61 23.57 0.96
N ALA A 69 1.95 22.37 1.42
CA ALA A 69 1.12 21.65 2.41
C ALA A 69 0.99 22.43 3.72
N THR A 70 2.02 23.21 4.08
CA THR A 70 2.03 24.04 5.27
C THR A 70 1.50 25.46 5.06
N SER A 71 1.05 25.86 3.86
CA SER A 71 0.72 27.27 3.57
C SER A 71 -0.43 27.79 4.43
N ALA A 72 -1.50 27.01 4.58
CA ALA A 72 -2.68 27.38 5.37
C ALA A 72 -2.41 27.45 6.88
N ASN A 73 -1.32 26.82 7.35
CA ASN A 73 -1.01 26.63 8.76
C ASN A 73 0.50 26.70 8.96
N SER A 74 1.09 27.79 8.49
CA SER A 74 2.54 27.88 8.39
C SER A 74 3.17 28.21 9.75
N PRO A 75 4.22 27.48 10.16
CA PRO A 75 5.01 27.84 11.34
C PRO A 75 6.01 28.97 11.04
N ILE A 76 6.21 29.28 9.76
CA ILE A 76 7.21 30.23 9.27
C ILE A 76 6.60 31.63 9.22
N PRO A 77 7.30 32.70 9.66
CA PRO A 77 6.81 34.07 9.52
C PRO A 77 6.69 34.53 8.05
N PRO A 78 5.86 35.56 7.76
CA PRO A 78 5.52 35.96 6.39
C PRO A 78 6.72 36.38 5.55
N LEU A 79 7.71 37.03 6.15
CA LEU A 79 8.94 37.46 5.46
C LEU A 79 9.72 36.27 4.90
N TYR A 80 9.89 35.23 5.73
CA TYR A 80 10.66 34.05 5.34
C TYR A 80 9.87 33.15 4.39
N TYR A 81 8.56 33.02 4.59
CA TYR A 81 7.72 32.23 3.69
C TYR A 81 7.78 32.80 2.26
N LYS A 82 7.60 34.12 2.11
CA LYS A 82 7.67 34.81 0.81
C LYS A 82 9.05 34.72 0.18
N ALA A 83 10.12 34.91 0.96
CA ALA A 83 11.49 34.77 0.44
C ALA A 83 11.76 33.34 -0.08
N ILE A 84 11.29 32.32 0.65
CA ILE A 84 11.46 30.92 0.25
C ILE A 84 10.60 30.60 -0.98
N SER A 85 9.32 31.01 -1.01
CA SER A 85 8.43 30.77 -2.17
C SER A 85 8.99 31.41 -3.43
N GLN A 86 9.41 32.67 -3.35
CA GLN A 86 9.98 33.40 -4.49
C GLN A 86 11.29 32.79 -4.97
N SER A 87 12.23 32.50 -4.05
CA SER A 87 13.50 31.87 -4.43
C SER A 87 13.32 30.51 -5.10
N LEU A 88 12.31 29.74 -4.67
CA LEU A 88 12.02 28.42 -5.22
C LEU A 88 11.33 28.53 -6.59
N SER A 89 10.37 29.46 -6.73
CA SER A 89 9.74 29.79 -8.00
C SER A 89 10.74 30.30 -9.04
N GLU A 90 11.70 31.15 -8.64
CA GLU A 90 12.79 31.60 -9.49
C GLU A 90 13.73 30.45 -9.88
N ALA A 91 14.10 29.60 -8.93
CA ALA A 91 14.96 28.45 -9.21
C ALA A 91 14.30 27.42 -10.14
N PHE A 92 12.98 27.23 -10.05
CA PHE A 92 12.19 26.42 -10.98
C PHE A 92 12.10 27.06 -12.38
N LYS A 93 11.91 28.40 -12.46
CA LYS A 93 11.98 29.15 -13.73
C LYS A 93 13.36 29.05 -14.38
N ALA A 94 14.43 29.16 -13.58
CA ALA A 94 15.82 29.08 -14.05
C ALA A 94 16.24 27.67 -14.45
N GLY A 95 15.52 26.63 -13.98
CA GLY A 95 15.88 25.24 -14.18
C GLY A 95 17.13 24.81 -13.40
N ALA A 96 17.50 25.55 -12.35
CA ALA A 96 18.75 25.33 -11.60
C ALA A 96 18.81 23.95 -10.92
N TYR A 97 17.64 23.38 -10.59
CA TYR A 97 17.53 22.09 -9.96
C TYR A 97 17.46 20.91 -10.95
N LEU A 98 17.17 21.15 -12.24
CA LEU A 98 17.08 20.09 -13.27
C LEU A 98 18.42 19.35 -13.46
N LYS A 99 18.35 18.04 -13.69
CA LYS A 99 19.48 17.12 -13.91
C LYS A 99 20.14 17.36 -15.26
N ASP A 100 19.33 17.69 -16.26
CA ASP A 100 19.76 17.92 -17.65
C ASP A 100 20.09 19.41 -17.92
N GLY A 101 20.03 20.26 -16.88
CA GLY A 101 20.22 21.70 -16.97
C GLY A 101 19.00 22.44 -17.55
N ARG A 102 19.18 23.73 -17.87
CA ARG A 102 18.12 24.60 -18.42
C ARG A 102 17.51 23.97 -19.68
N PRO A 103 16.17 23.93 -19.83
CA PRO A 103 15.54 23.48 -21.07
C PRO A 103 16.04 24.33 -22.24
N LYS A 104 16.70 23.71 -23.23
CA LYS A 104 17.05 24.38 -24.48
C LYS A 104 15.76 24.55 -25.29
N GLY A 105 15.16 25.73 -25.17
CA GLY A 105 13.99 26.14 -25.97
C GLY A 105 12.73 25.31 -25.73
N ASP A 106 11.63 25.70 -26.37
CA ASP A 106 10.32 25.02 -26.37
C ASP A 106 10.35 23.64 -27.05
N SER A 107 11.30 22.79 -26.67
CA SER A 107 11.16 21.36 -26.88
C SER A 107 10.16 20.88 -25.85
N ALA A 108 8.95 20.60 -26.32
CA ALA A 108 8.01 19.74 -25.62
C ALA A 108 8.81 18.55 -25.13
N SER A 109 8.98 18.49 -23.81
CA SER A 109 9.50 17.35 -23.08
C SER A 109 8.91 16.09 -23.72
N SER A 110 9.72 15.43 -24.53
CA SER A 110 9.46 14.05 -24.92
C SER A 110 9.29 13.35 -23.59
N ALA A 111 8.08 12.82 -23.34
CA ALA A 111 7.85 11.94 -22.20
C ALA A 111 9.05 11.00 -22.19
N PRO A 112 9.95 11.07 -21.18
CA PRO A 112 11.18 10.32 -21.24
C PRO A 112 10.74 8.88 -21.41
N ASN A 113 11.02 8.24 -22.55
CA ASN A 113 10.50 6.90 -22.74
C ASN A 113 11.14 6.05 -21.63
N PRO A 114 10.35 5.36 -20.78
CA PRO A 114 10.91 4.54 -19.71
C PRO A 114 11.84 3.43 -20.24
N PHE A 115 11.76 3.15 -21.56
CA PHE A 115 12.61 2.24 -22.30
C PHE A 115 13.92 2.86 -22.81
N SER A 116 14.06 4.19 -22.85
CA SER A 116 15.29 4.85 -23.29
C SER A 116 16.29 5.08 -22.16
N ASP A 117 15.88 4.90 -20.90
CA ASP A 117 16.75 5.03 -19.74
C ASP A 117 16.99 3.64 -19.11
N PRO A 118 18.17 3.02 -19.33
CA PRO A 118 18.50 1.70 -18.78
C PRO A 118 18.30 1.61 -17.27
N ALA A 119 18.48 2.72 -16.53
CA ALA A 119 18.29 2.75 -15.08
C ALA A 119 16.81 2.75 -14.66
N ALA A 120 15.92 3.31 -15.48
CA ALA A 120 14.48 3.27 -15.25
C ALA A 120 13.91 1.88 -15.57
N MET A 121 14.43 1.23 -16.62
CA MET A 121 14.07 -0.14 -16.98
C MET A 121 14.55 -1.15 -15.93
N ASP A 122 15.77 -1.00 -15.39
CA ASP A 122 16.27 -1.80 -14.27
C ASP A 122 15.36 -1.70 -13.03
N GLY A 123 14.93 -0.47 -12.69
CA GLY A 123 14.03 -0.22 -11.56
C GLY A 123 12.65 -0.84 -11.75
N MET A 124 12.11 -0.75 -12.98
CA MET A 124 10.86 -1.40 -13.36
C MET A 124 10.98 -2.93 -13.32
N MET A 125 12.07 -3.49 -13.84
CA MET A 125 12.31 -4.93 -13.82
C MET A 125 12.52 -5.46 -12.39
N ALA A 126 13.19 -4.69 -11.53
CA ALA A 126 13.31 -5.01 -10.11
C ALA A 126 11.95 -4.99 -9.39
N GLY A 127 11.09 -4.02 -9.71
CA GLY A 127 9.71 -3.96 -9.23
C GLY A 127 8.89 -5.17 -9.71
N MET A 128 9.00 -5.52 -10.99
CA MET A 128 8.34 -6.69 -11.60
C MET A 128 8.84 -8.00 -10.99
N LYS A 129 10.16 -8.15 -10.80
CA LYS A 129 10.76 -9.32 -10.15
C LYS A 129 10.25 -9.46 -8.71
N THR A 130 10.18 -8.36 -7.97
CA THR A 130 9.65 -8.34 -6.61
C THR A 130 8.17 -8.75 -6.62
N GLN A 131 7.35 -8.22 -7.54
CA GLN A 131 5.95 -8.58 -7.70
C GLN A 131 5.76 -10.08 -8.05
N MET A 132 6.59 -10.63 -8.93
CA MET A 132 6.57 -12.05 -9.28
C MET A 132 6.93 -12.93 -8.08
N VAL A 133 7.95 -12.56 -7.31
CA VAL A 133 8.35 -13.27 -6.08
C VAL A 133 7.23 -13.28 -5.04
N MET A 134 6.38 -12.24 -5.00
CA MET A 134 5.20 -12.21 -4.14
C MET A 134 4.04 -13.07 -4.68
N MET A 135 3.81 -13.08 -5.99
CA MET A 135 2.66 -13.77 -6.60
C MET A 135 2.85 -15.28 -6.76
N VAL A 136 4.05 -15.73 -7.12
CA VAL A 136 4.34 -17.14 -7.46
C VAL A 136 4.01 -18.09 -6.30
N PRO A 137 4.44 -17.83 -5.04
CA PRO A 137 4.12 -18.70 -3.92
C PRO A 137 2.61 -18.87 -3.72
N GLN A 138 1.83 -17.80 -3.88
CA GLN A 138 0.38 -17.83 -3.71
C GLN A 138 -0.32 -18.74 -4.72
N MET A 139 0.10 -18.68 -5.99
CA MET A 139 -0.43 -19.54 -7.04
C MET A 139 -0.06 -21.01 -6.81
N VAL A 140 1.20 -21.27 -6.47
CA VAL A 140 1.70 -22.64 -6.25
C VAL A 140 0.98 -23.30 -5.08
N ILE A 141 0.82 -22.59 -3.95
CA ILE A 141 0.10 -23.10 -2.79
C ILE A 141 -1.38 -23.34 -3.11
N MET A 142 -2.02 -22.39 -3.80
CA MET A 142 -3.43 -22.53 -4.18
C MET A 142 -3.65 -23.74 -5.10
N GLY A 143 -2.74 -24.00 -6.04
CA GLY A 143 -2.75 -25.20 -6.88
C GLY A 143 -2.48 -26.48 -6.09
N TRP A 144 -1.50 -26.46 -5.19
CA TRP A 144 -1.16 -27.59 -4.33
C TRP A 144 -2.34 -28.02 -3.44
N ILE A 145 -3.01 -27.07 -2.77
CA ILE A 145 -4.18 -27.37 -1.94
C ILE A 145 -5.33 -27.94 -2.78
N ASN A 146 -5.54 -27.39 -3.97
CA ASN A 146 -6.60 -27.86 -4.85
C ASN A 146 -6.32 -29.28 -5.39
N PHE A 147 -5.06 -29.63 -5.63
CA PHE A 147 -4.69 -30.97 -6.08
C PHE A 147 -4.77 -32.03 -4.96
N PHE A 148 -4.22 -31.73 -3.78
CA PHE A 148 -4.11 -32.72 -2.69
C PHE A 148 -5.32 -32.77 -1.75
N PHE A 149 -6.09 -31.69 -1.62
CA PHE A 149 -7.12 -31.55 -0.58
C PHE A 149 -8.50 -31.14 -1.11
N GLN A 150 -8.87 -31.51 -2.33
CA GLN A 150 -10.22 -31.23 -2.88
C GLN A 150 -11.25 -32.31 -2.51
N GLY A 151 -12.55 -31.97 -2.62
CA GLY A 151 -13.64 -32.95 -2.56
C GLY A 151 -14.25 -33.21 -1.18
N PHE A 152 -13.76 -32.57 -0.12
CA PHE A 152 -14.27 -32.79 1.24
C PHE A 152 -14.46 -31.50 2.04
N VAL A 153 -15.32 -31.59 3.05
CA VAL A 153 -15.58 -30.53 4.04
C VAL A 153 -14.54 -30.62 5.15
N LEU A 154 -13.95 -29.49 5.55
CA LEU A 154 -12.85 -29.46 6.52
C LEU A 154 -13.32 -29.05 7.92
N ILE A 155 -14.01 -27.91 8.03
CA ILE A 155 -14.48 -27.38 9.32
C ILE A 155 -15.77 -26.59 9.16
N ARG A 156 -16.51 -26.47 10.27
CA ARG A 156 -17.67 -25.58 10.42
C ARG A 156 -17.26 -24.31 11.14
N LEU A 157 -17.54 -23.15 10.54
CA LEU A 157 -17.30 -21.86 11.17
C LEU A 157 -18.37 -21.52 12.23
N PRO A 158 -18.00 -20.88 13.35
CA PRO A 158 -18.91 -20.59 14.46
C PRO A 158 -19.77 -19.33 14.23
N PHE A 159 -19.61 -18.63 13.10
CA PHE A 159 -20.35 -17.41 12.78
C PHE A 159 -21.18 -17.58 11.49
N PRO A 160 -22.34 -16.90 11.38
CA PRO A 160 -23.16 -16.91 10.17
C PRO A 160 -22.44 -16.18 9.03
N LEU A 161 -22.53 -16.73 7.82
CA LEU A 161 -21.94 -16.19 6.60
C LEU A 161 -23.02 -15.91 5.56
N THR A 162 -22.83 -14.90 4.73
CA THR A 162 -23.75 -14.56 3.64
C THR A 162 -23.56 -15.51 2.45
N LEU A 163 -24.64 -15.74 1.69
CA LEU A 163 -24.64 -16.63 0.51
C LEU A 163 -23.63 -16.22 -0.57
N GLY A 164 -23.22 -14.94 -0.63
CA GLY A 164 -22.20 -14.46 -1.58
C GLY A 164 -20.84 -15.12 -1.41
N PHE A 165 -20.51 -15.62 -0.21
CA PHE A 165 -19.27 -16.34 0.04
C PHE A 165 -19.34 -17.84 -0.32
N LYS A 166 -20.52 -18.37 -0.64
CA LYS A 166 -20.72 -19.82 -0.85
C LYS A 166 -19.87 -20.38 -1.99
N SER A 167 -19.83 -19.70 -3.14
CA SER A 167 -19.03 -20.12 -4.30
C SER A 167 -17.53 -20.12 -4.03
N MET A 168 -17.06 -19.26 -3.11
CA MET A 168 -15.66 -19.18 -2.70
C MET A 168 -15.32 -20.17 -1.58
N LEU A 169 -16.25 -20.40 -0.64
CA LEU A 169 -16.05 -21.22 0.56
C LEU A 169 -16.26 -22.72 0.33
N GLN A 170 -17.04 -23.07 -0.69
CA GLN A 170 -17.39 -24.46 -1.02
C GLN A 170 -16.84 -24.89 -2.38
N ARG A 171 -15.84 -24.17 -2.90
CA ARG A 171 -15.20 -24.56 -4.16
C ARG A 171 -14.57 -25.95 -4.02
N GLY A 172 -15.00 -26.88 -4.87
CA GLY A 172 -14.57 -28.28 -4.83
C GLY A 172 -15.45 -29.20 -3.98
N ILE A 173 -16.64 -28.75 -3.56
CA ILE A 173 -17.66 -29.59 -2.91
C ILE A 173 -18.92 -29.58 -3.79
N GLU A 174 -19.38 -30.75 -4.22
CA GLU A 174 -20.50 -30.90 -5.18
C GLU A 174 -21.89 -30.94 -4.51
N THR A 175 -22.07 -30.32 -3.33
CA THR A 175 -23.35 -30.32 -2.61
C THR A 175 -23.95 -28.91 -2.52
N PRO A 176 -24.88 -28.54 -3.42
CA PRO A 176 -25.42 -27.18 -3.52
C PRO A 176 -26.31 -26.79 -2.34
N ASP A 177 -26.85 -27.74 -1.57
CA ASP A 177 -27.75 -27.49 -0.44
C ASP A 177 -27.01 -27.35 0.91
N MET A 178 -25.69 -27.45 0.91
CA MET A 178 -24.86 -27.35 2.12
C MET A 178 -24.88 -25.92 2.70
N ASP A 179 -24.97 -25.80 4.04
CA ASP A 179 -24.87 -24.51 4.76
C ASP A 179 -23.49 -23.86 4.52
N VAL A 180 -23.47 -22.54 4.33
CA VAL A 180 -22.29 -21.72 3.99
C VAL A 180 -21.22 -21.75 5.09
N ARG A 181 -21.60 -22.16 6.32
CA ARG A 181 -20.68 -22.34 7.44
C ARG A 181 -19.72 -23.51 7.25
N TRP A 182 -20.02 -24.46 6.37
CA TRP A 182 -19.15 -25.58 6.04
C TRP A 182 -18.16 -25.16 4.96
N VAL A 183 -16.89 -25.30 5.28
CA VAL A 183 -15.79 -24.71 4.53
C VAL A 183 -14.88 -25.80 3.95
N SER A 184 -14.46 -25.62 2.70
CA SER A 184 -13.49 -26.50 2.04
C SER A 184 -12.05 -26.19 2.48
N SER A 185 -11.12 -27.09 2.15
CA SER A 185 -9.68 -26.90 2.40
C SER A 185 -9.09 -25.62 1.79
N LEU A 186 -9.54 -25.26 0.58
CA LEU A 186 -9.11 -24.05 -0.13
C LEU A 186 -9.50 -22.78 0.63
N SER A 187 -10.67 -22.83 1.23
CA SER A 187 -11.27 -21.72 1.92
C SER A 187 -10.70 -21.58 3.33
N TRP A 188 -10.33 -22.70 3.97
CA TRP A 188 -9.46 -22.70 5.14
C TRP A 188 -8.10 -22.06 4.86
N TYR A 189 -7.52 -22.31 3.68
CA TYR A 189 -6.31 -21.61 3.26
C TYR A 189 -6.51 -20.10 3.10
N PHE A 190 -7.57 -19.64 2.44
CA PHE A 190 -7.86 -18.21 2.35
C PHE A 190 -8.04 -17.57 3.73
N LEU A 191 -8.68 -18.26 4.68
CA LEU A 191 -8.79 -17.79 6.06
C LEU A 191 -7.41 -17.64 6.73
N ASN A 192 -6.52 -18.62 6.56
CA ASN A 192 -5.14 -18.51 7.06
C ASN A 192 -4.35 -17.41 6.34
N PHE A 193 -4.52 -17.29 5.03
CA PHE A 193 -3.86 -16.28 4.21
C PHE A 193 -4.17 -14.86 4.67
N PHE A 194 -5.42 -14.56 5.03
CA PHE A 194 -5.79 -13.25 5.55
C PHE A 194 -5.54 -13.10 7.06
N GLY A 195 -5.72 -14.18 7.84
CA GLY A 195 -5.66 -14.16 9.30
C GLY A 195 -4.25 -14.19 9.88
N LEU A 196 -3.28 -14.79 9.18
CA LEU A 196 -1.91 -14.95 9.69
C LEU A 196 -1.08 -13.66 9.65
N ASN A 197 -1.57 -12.58 9.04
CA ASN A 197 -0.85 -11.30 8.99
C ASN A 197 -0.49 -10.77 10.38
N GLY A 198 -1.39 -10.91 11.36
CA GLY A 198 -1.10 -10.53 12.76
C GLY A 198 0.02 -11.37 13.38
N LEU A 199 0.04 -12.68 13.08
CA LEU A 199 1.09 -13.59 13.53
C LEU A 199 2.44 -13.26 12.87
N TYR A 200 2.46 -12.98 11.56
CA TYR A 200 3.68 -12.57 10.87
C TYR A 200 4.25 -11.25 11.41
N ARG A 201 3.39 -10.30 11.79
CA ARG A 201 3.84 -9.06 12.43
C ARG A 201 4.48 -9.31 13.80
N LEU A 202 3.97 -10.29 14.55
CA LEU A 202 4.54 -10.66 15.85
C LEU A 202 5.89 -11.38 15.70
N ILE A 203 6.01 -12.31 14.74
CA ILE A 203 7.21 -13.14 14.57
C ILE A 203 8.32 -12.39 13.81
N LEU A 204 7.97 -11.61 12.79
CA LEU A 204 8.92 -11.00 11.84
C LEU A 204 8.97 -9.46 11.91
N GLY A 205 8.11 -8.82 12.70
CA GLY A 205 8.03 -7.36 12.83
C GLY A 205 7.12 -6.67 11.80
N GLY A 206 7.06 -5.33 11.88
CA GLY A 206 6.12 -4.51 11.10
C GLY A 206 6.40 -4.43 9.59
N ASP A 207 7.67 -4.49 9.18
CA ASP A 207 8.09 -4.41 7.77
C ASP A 207 8.29 -5.78 7.11
N ASN A 208 7.53 -6.78 7.56
CA ASN A 208 7.64 -8.12 6.99
C ASN A 208 7.06 -8.18 5.56
N SER A 209 7.64 -9.05 4.75
CA SER A 209 7.22 -9.36 3.37
C SER A 209 6.38 -10.64 3.28
N ALA A 210 5.95 -11.16 4.44
CA ALA A 210 4.99 -12.24 4.56
C ALA A 210 3.54 -11.69 4.56
N ASP A 211 3.35 -10.41 4.87
CA ASP A 211 2.05 -9.74 4.88
C ASP A 211 1.45 -9.70 3.46
N SER A 212 0.42 -10.51 3.28
CA SER A 212 -0.21 -10.72 1.98
C SER A 212 -1.30 -9.68 1.67
N SER A 213 -1.64 -8.82 2.64
CA SER A 213 -2.52 -7.68 2.40
C SER A 213 -1.90 -6.66 1.42
N ARG A 214 -0.56 -6.53 1.46
CA ARG A 214 0.21 -5.71 0.51
C ARG A 214 0.09 -6.25 -0.91
N ASP A 215 0.07 -7.57 -1.09
CA ASP A 215 -0.08 -8.20 -2.41
C ASP A 215 -1.46 -7.92 -3.02
N THR A 216 -2.50 -7.87 -2.19
CA THR A 216 -3.86 -7.57 -2.66
C THR A 216 -3.97 -6.11 -3.12
N SER A 217 -3.32 -5.18 -2.40
CA SER A 217 -3.21 -3.78 -2.82
C SER A 217 -2.37 -3.58 -4.08
N MET A 218 -1.57 -4.57 -4.44
CA MET A 218 -0.63 -4.56 -5.58
C MET A 218 -1.04 -5.55 -6.68
N SER A 219 -2.26 -6.11 -6.59
CA SER A 219 -2.79 -7.05 -7.57
C SER A 219 -3.00 -6.35 -8.92
N PRO A 220 -2.68 -7.01 -10.06
CA PRO A 220 -2.94 -6.48 -11.40
C PRO A 220 -4.40 -6.07 -11.64
N PHE A 221 -5.34 -6.62 -10.87
CA PHE A 221 -6.76 -6.31 -10.96
C PHE A 221 -7.11 -4.97 -10.27
N ALA A 222 -6.35 -4.55 -9.26
CA ALA A 222 -6.45 -3.22 -8.66
C ALA A 222 -5.70 -2.15 -9.50
N ALA A 223 -4.70 -2.57 -10.29
CA ALA A 223 -3.92 -1.72 -11.18
C ALA A 223 -4.70 -1.18 -12.40
N VAL A 224 -5.92 -1.67 -12.67
CA VAL A 224 -6.80 -1.10 -13.71
C VAL A 224 -7.51 0.17 -13.21
N GLY A 225 -7.64 0.36 -11.90
CA GLY A 225 -8.41 1.47 -11.31
C GLY A 225 -7.60 2.46 -10.48
N ALA A 226 -6.42 2.11 -9.99
CA ALA A 226 -5.58 3.02 -9.22
C ALA A 226 -4.10 2.72 -9.44
N THR A 227 -3.34 3.78 -9.68
CA THR A 227 -1.87 3.80 -9.83
C THR A 227 -1.34 3.30 -11.17
N GLN A 228 -1.24 4.26 -12.10
CA GLN A 228 -0.27 4.23 -13.20
C GLN A 228 1.09 3.76 -12.65
N PRO A 229 1.72 2.73 -13.25
CA PRO A 229 3.11 2.39 -12.94
C PRO A 229 3.93 3.65 -13.15
N SER A 230 4.76 3.99 -12.17
CA SER A 230 5.57 5.21 -12.10
C SER A 230 6.17 5.57 -13.46
N GLN A 231 5.42 6.39 -14.22
CA GLN A 231 5.90 7.00 -15.43
C GLN A 231 7.13 7.82 -15.03
N PRO A 232 8.23 7.77 -15.80
CA PRO A 232 9.40 8.59 -15.53
C PRO A 232 8.93 10.04 -15.43
N GLN A 233 9.04 10.56 -14.21
CA GLN A 233 8.52 11.87 -13.87
C GLN A 233 9.24 12.91 -14.70
N ASP A 234 8.48 13.60 -15.53
CA ASP A 234 8.94 14.73 -16.30
C ASP A 234 9.08 15.94 -15.38
N PHE A 235 10.25 16.07 -14.77
CA PHE A 235 10.53 17.11 -13.79
C PHE A 235 10.38 18.53 -14.35
N VAL A 236 10.50 18.73 -15.67
CA VAL A 236 10.29 20.03 -16.30
C VAL A 236 8.81 20.44 -16.20
N LYS A 237 7.89 19.53 -16.53
CA LYS A 237 6.45 19.78 -16.37
C LYS A 237 6.06 19.88 -14.91
N LEU A 238 6.62 19.03 -14.06
CA LEU A 238 6.33 19.05 -12.62
C LEU A 238 6.78 20.37 -11.97
N PHE A 239 7.96 20.89 -12.31
CA PHE A 239 8.40 22.20 -11.79
C PHE A 239 7.56 23.37 -12.32
N LYS A 240 7.05 23.30 -13.55
CA LYS A 240 6.10 24.30 -14.06
C LYS A 240 4.78 24.25 -13.27
N ALA A 241 4.19 23.07 -13.13
CA ALA A 241 2.95 22.89 -12.38
C ALA A 241 3.11 23.29 -10.90
N GLU A 242 4.26 22.96 -10.31
CA GLU A 242 4.52 23.26 -8.91
C GLU A 242 4.78 24.74 -8.64
N ARG A 243 5.38 25.46 -9.60
CA ARG A 243 5.45 26.92 -9.54
C ARG A 243 4.06 27.53 -9.48
N ASP A 244 3.16 27.10 -10.38
CA ASP A 244 1.79 27.64 -10.41
C ASP A 244 1.06 27.31 -9.10
N ASN A 245 1.25 26.10 -8.56
CA ASN A 245 0.74 25.70 -7.25
C ASN A 245 1.30 26.53 -6.09
N LEU A 246 2.58 26.92 -6.13
CA LEU A 246 3.20 27.77 -5.13
C LEU A 246 2.63 29.18 -5.16
N GLU A 247 2.34 29.72 -6.34
CA GLU A 247 1.68 31.03 -6.50
C GLU A 247 0.27 30.99 -5.87
N PHE A 248 -0.51 29.92 -6.10
CA PHE A 248 -1.79 29.74 -5.40
C PHE A 248 -1.62 29.58 -3.88
N ALA A 249 -0.60 28.84 -3.44
CA ALA A 249 -0.36 28.60 -2.01
C ALA A 249 0.06 29.88 -1.26
N GLU A 250 0.71 30.83 -1.93
CA GLU A 250 1.02 32.13 -1.35
C GLU A 250 -0.24 32.95 -1.06
N GLY A 251 -1.29 32.82 -1.87
CA GLY A 251 -2.60 33.44 -1.61
C GLY A 251 -3.35 32.84 -0.41
N LEU A 252 -3.09 31.57 -0.09
CA LEU A 252 -3.68 30.85 1.05
C LEU A 252 -2.84 30.93 2.33
N TYR A 253 -1.74 31.67 2.29
CA TYR A 253 -0.78 31.72 3.38
C TYR A 253 -1.41 32.32 4.64
N THR A 254 -1.35 31.58 5.75
CA THR A 254 -1.72 32.08 7.08
C THR A 254 -0.62 31.71 8.08
N TRP A 255 -0.21 32.67 8.90
CA TRP A 255 0.84 32.46 9.90
C TRP A 255 0.24 31.96 11.21
N GLN A 256 0.62 30.77 11.67
CA GLN A 256 0.11 30.25 12.95
C GLN A 256 0.56 31.06 14.16
N GLY A 257 1.72 31.72 14.05
CA GLY A 257 2.25 32.59 15.10
C GLY A 257 1.47 33.89 15.28
N GLU A 258 0.55 34.20 14.36
CA GLU A 258 -0.36 35.33 14.52
C GLU A 258 -1.26 35.09 15.74
N GLU A 259 -1.24 36.07 16.65
CA GLU A 259 -1.96 36.05 17.93
C GLU A 259 -1.63 34.85 18.84
N MET A 260 -0.44 34.24 18.69
CA MET A 260 -0.02 33.13 19.56
C MET A 260 -0.01 33.54 21.03
N ASP A 261 0.41 34.78 21.32
CA ASP A 261 0.41 35.33 22.68
C ASP A 261 -1.00 35.37 23.28
N VAL A 262 -1.99 35.80 22.49
CA VAL A 262 -3.40 35.85 22.91
C VAL A 262 -3.97 34.44 23.11
N LYS A 263 -3.67 33.51 22.20
CA LYS A 263 -4.08 32.10 22.29
C LYS A 263 -3.52 31.44 23.55
N ILE A 264 -2.25 31.69 23.87
CA ILE A 264 -1.58 31.16 25.07
C ILE A 264 -2.18 31.79 26.33
N LEU A 265 -2.30 33.12 26.38
CA LEU A 265 -2.86 33.83 27.53
C LEU A 265 -4.31 33.41 27.81
N ARG A 266 -5.12 33.13 26.78
CA ARG A 266 -6.47 32.57 26.92
C ARG A 266 -6.45 31.13 27.42
N LYS A 267 -5.56 30.28 26.91
CA LYS A 267 -5.40 28.89 27.35
C LYS A 267 -5.07 28.80 28.85
N TYR A 268 -4.30 29.76 29.37
CA TYR A 268 -3.93 29.85 30.78
C TYR A 268 -4.82 30.79 31.61
N GLY A 269 -5.97 31.24 31.08
CA GLY A 269 -6.97 31.99 31.83
C GLY A 269 -6.58 33.41 32.23
N ARG A 270 -5.57 34.01 31.59
CA ARG A 270 -5.12 35.39 31.85
C ARG A 270 -5.84 36.46 31.02
N LEU A 271 -6.66 36.04 30.06
CA LEU A 271 -7.53 36.89 29.24
C LEU A 271 -8.95 36.32 29.23
N PRO A 272 -10.00 37.17 29.14
CA PRO A 272 -11.38 36.70 28.99
C PRO A 272 -11.56 35.88 27.69
N PRO A 273 -12.50 34.90 27.68
CA PRO A 273 -12.85 34.19 26.46
C PRO A 273 -13.42 35.16 25.41
N ASN A 274 -13.23 34.86 24.13
CA ASN A 274 -13.75 35.70 23.03
C ASN A 274 -15.24 36.01 23.26
N SER A 275 -15.59 37.30 23.33
CA SER A 275 -16.96 37.74 23.09
C SER A 275 -17.19 37.66 21.58
N GLU A 276 -17.82 36.58 21.13
CA GLU A 276 -18.52 36.59 19.83
C GLU A 276 -19.68 37.58 19.85
#